data_AF-A0A954D0N1-F1
#
_entry.id   AF-A0A954D0N1-F1
#
_cell.length_a   1.000
_cell.length_b   1.000
_cell.length_c   1.000
_cell.angle_alpha   90.00
_cell.angle_beta   90.00
_cell.angle_gamma   90.00
#
_symmetry.space_group_name_H-M   'P 1'
#
loop_
_entity.id
_entity.type
_entity.pdbx_description
1 polymer ?
#
loop_
_entity_poly.entity_id
_entity_poly.type
_entity_poly.pdbx_seq_one_letter_code
_entity_poly.pdbx_strand_id
1 'polypeptide(L)'
;MANAATAEQERLITQARDCGDRDALARLALDALASDCTDEEHLAWVSSVVYEEDLVEALDVIAGFLDHFPESRKGVRVYLADLYAQQGQLDKATLEARAYLAHVHGSGGLEEACQDPLMANWVLQAMQLLSSAYTAAGARTYSQRVFTHAISLSDDAAWTLTFEQGIQDIERELHAFDCREVDYYWRSFMERGDNFEKVLQACSEANLPIMAERVRAIHTRFTVQPGSKLPSNEMVMPTHELMPRV
;
A
#
# COMPACT_ATOMS: atom_id res chain seq x y z
N MET A 1 5.40 -28.84 12.44
CA MET A 1 5.99 -28.92 13.80
C MET A 1 6.86 -27.69 13.92
N ALA A 2 6.48 -26.73 14.76
CA ALA A 2 7.32 -25.56 14.99
C ALA A 2 8.71 -26.01 15.47
N ASN A 3 9.76 -25.43 14.90
CA ASN A 3 11.13 -25.69 15.35
C ASN A 3 11.23 -25.24 16.82
N ALA A 4 11.89 -26.02 17.67
CA ALA A 4 12.05 -25.67 19.09
C ALA A 4 12.73 -24.29 19.26
N ALA A 5 13.57 -23.90 18.31
CA ALA A 5 14.17 -22.57 18.25
C ALA A 5 13.11 -21.46 18.06
N THR A 6 12.17 -21.64 17.12
CA THR A 6 11.06 -20.71 16.85
C THR A 6 10.19 -20.54 18.10
N ALA A 7 9.80 -21.64 18.75
CA ALA A 7 8.95 -21.59 19.94
C ALA A 7 9.63 -20.87 21.12
N GLU A 8 10.93 -21.06 21.31
CA GLU A 8 11.69 -20.35 22.34
C GLU A 8 11.81 -18.85 22.02
N GLN A 9 12.01 -18.50 20.75
CA GLN A 9 12.04 -17.11 20.31
C GLN A 9 10.70 -16.40 20.51
N GLU A 10 9.58 -17.03 20.14
CA GLU A 10 8.24 -16.51 20.40
C GLU A 10 7.99 -16.27 21.88
N ARG A 11 8.42 -17.20 22.74
CA ARG A 11 8.32 -17.07 24.20
C ARG A 11 9.11 -15.87 24.70
N LEU A 12 10.35 -15.68 24.23
CA LEU A 12 11.22 -14.58 24.64
C LEU A 12 10.68 -13.21 24.19
N ILE A 13 10.22 -13.12 22.94
CA ILE A 13 9.61 -11.90 22.38
C ILE A 13 8.32 -11.54 23.14
N THR A 14 7.45 -12.52 23.40
CA THR A 14 6.23 -12.31 24.18
C THR A 14 6.54 -11.84 25.59
N GLN A 15 7.53 -12.46 26.25
CA GLN A 15 7.96 -12.05 27.58
C GLN A 15 8.49 -10.60 27.60
N ALA A 16 9.30 -10.21 26.61
CA ALA A 16 9.83 -8.85 26.50
C ALA A 16 8.69 -7.83 26.30
N ARG A 17 7.74 -8.14 25.42
CA ARG A 17 6.52 -7.35 25.18
C ARG A 17 5.70 -7.18 26.46
N ASP A 18 5.36 -8.28 27.14
CA ASP A 18 4.52 -8.26 28.35
C ASP A 18 5.18 -7.48 29.50
N CYS A 19 6.51 -7.47 29.56
CA CYS A 19 7.26 -6.69 30.55
C CYS A 19 7.50 -5.22 30.15
N GLY A 20 7.12 -4.82 28.93
CA GLY A 20 7.40 -3.50 28.38
C GLY A 20 8.89 -3.23 28.12
N ASP A 21 9.71 -4.27 27.99
CA ASP A 21 11.14 -4.16 27.71
C ASP A 21 11.38 -3.98 26.20
N ARG A 22 11.23 -2.73 25.76
CA ARG A 22 11.32 -2.34 24.34
C ARG A 22 12.71 -2.61 23.75
N ASP A 23 13.78 -2.43 24.52
CA ASP A 23 15.16 -2.67 24.06
C ASP A 23 15.41 -4.17 23.84
N ALA A 24 14.95 -5.01 24.77
CA ALA A 24 15.04 -6.46 24.59
C ALA A 24 14.18 -6.93 23.41
N LEU A 25 12.98 -6.37 23.25
CA LEU A 25 12.08 -6.70 22.15
C LEU A 25 12.70 -6.36 20.79
N ALA A 26 13.24 -5.15 20.63
CA ALA A 26 13.91 -4.72 19.41
C ALA A 26 15.09 -5.65 19.05
N ARG A 27 15.95 -5.95 20.04
CA ARG A 27 17.09 -6.87 19.83
C ARG A 27 16.62 -8.26 19.41
N LEU A 28 15.63 -8.83 20.10
CA LEU A 28 15.13 -10.17 19.80
C LEU A 28 14.49 -10.26 18.41
N ALA A 29 13.83 -9.19 17.96
CA ALA A 29 13.25 -9.11 16.62
C ALA A 29 14.33 -9.04 15.53
N LEU A 30 15.37 -8.23 15.73
CA LEU A 30 16.52 -8.16 14.82
C LEU A 30 17.29 -9.49 14.78
N ASP A 31 17.46 -10.16 15.93
CA ASP A 31 18.07 -11.48 16.01
C ASP A 31 17.23 -12.54 15.27
N ALA A 32 15.90 -12.43 15.26
CA ALA A 32 15.02 -13.29 14.46
C ALA A 32 15.30 -13.17 12.97
N LEU A 33 15.40 -11.92 12.50
CA LEU A 33 15.66 -11.60 11.10
C LEU A 33 17.06 -12.01 10.65
N ALA A 34 18.06 -11.88 11.53
CA ALA A 34 19.45 -12.22 11.25
C ALA A 34 19.72 -13.72 11.33
N SER A 35 18.80 -14.51 11.90
CA SER A 35 18.92 -15.96 11.95
C SER A 35 18.63 -16.59 10.59
N ASP A 36 19.09 -17.83 10.36
CA ASP A 36 18.73 -18.64 9.17
C ASP A 36 17.25 -19.10 9.19
N CYS A 37 16.35 -18.35 9.84
CA CYS A 37 14.94 -18.68 9.92
C CYS A 37 14.28 -18.47 8.56
N THR A 38 13.78 -19.56 7.97
CA THR A 38 13.05 -19.53 6.70
C THR A 38 11.53 -19.59 6.90
N ASP A 39 11.06 -19.40 8.13
CA ASP A 39 9.63 -19.47 8.47
C ASP A 39 8.99 -18.10 8.29
N GLU A 40 8.32 -17.91 7.14
CA GLU A 40 7.61 -16.68 6.79
C GLU A 40 6.55 -16.30 7.83
N GLU A 41 5.84 -17.28 8.40
CA GLU A 41 4.77 -16.99 9.36
C GLU A 41 5.32 -16.45 10.66
N HIS A 42 6.41 -17.06 11.15
CA HIS A 42 7.10 -16.57 12.34
C HIS A 42 7.68 -15.16 12.13
N LEU A 43 8.39 -14.91 11.03
CA LEU A 43 9.00 -13.60 10.80
C LEU A 43 7.96 -12.51 10.50
N ALA A 44 6.81 -12.88 9.90
CA ALA A 44 5.68 -11.98 9.77
C ALA A 44 5.08 -11.61 11.14
N TRP A 45 4.95 -12.58 12.05
CA TRP A 45 4.52 -12.33 13.42
C TRP A 45 5.49 -11.41 14.17
N VAL A 46 6.81 -11.65 14.07
CA VAL A 46 7.83 -10.77 14.66
C VAL A 46 7.68 -9.34 14.13
N SER A 47 7.49 -9.20 12.81
CA SER A 47 7.27 -7.90 12.16
C SER A 47 6.00 -7.19 12.65
N SER A 48 4.91 -7.93 12.85
CA SER A 48 3.68 -7.39 13.46
C SER A 48 3.92 -6.88 14.88
N VAL A 49 4.64 -7.65 15.72
CA VAL A 49 4.88 -7.26 17.11
C VAL A 49 5.66 -5.95 17.20
N VAL A 50 6.75 -5.79 16.44
CA VAL A 50 7.54 -4.55 16.49
C VAL A 50 6.78 -3.34 15.95
N TYR A 51 5.89 -3.55 14.98
CA TYR A 51 5.02 -2.51 14.45
C TYR A 51 3.96 -2.08 15.48
N GLU A 52 3.27 -3.03 16.09
CA GLU A 52 2.23 -2.77 17.10
C GLU A 52 2.78 -2.05 18.35
N GLU A 53 4.03 -2.33 18.71
CA GLU A 53 4.70 -1.70 19.85
C GLU A 53 5.37 -0.36 19.49
N ASP A 54 5.20 0.13 18.25
CA ASP A 54 5.74 1.41 17.76
C ASP A 54 7.26 1.52 17.98
N LEU A 55 8.00 0.45 17.70
CA LEU A 55 9.45 0.43 17.88
C LEU A 55 10.15 1.23 16.77
N VAL A 56 11.25 1.91 17.12
CA VAL A 56 12.04 2.69 16.14
C VAL A 56 12.63 1.76 15.07
N GLU A 57 12.98 0.53 15.46
CA GLU A 57 13.54 -0.51 14.61
C GLU A 57 12.50 -1.19 13.72
N ALA A 58 11.19 -0.87 13.84
CA ALA A 58 10.14 -1.53 13.08
C ALA A 58 10.40 -1.45 11.56
N LEU A 59 10.91 -0.32 11.07
CA LEU A 59 11.24 -0.15 9.65
C LEU A 59 12.32 -1.14 9.20
N ASP A 60 13.39 -1.31 9.97
CA ASP A 60 14.49 -2.21 9.63
C ASP A 60 14.05 -3.68 9.67
N VAL A 61 13.25 -4.05 10.69
CA VAL A 61 12.69 -5.40 10.82
C VAL A 61 11.74 -5.73 9.67
N ILE A 62 10.84 -4.81 9.34
CA ILE A 62 9.87 -4.99 8.25
C ILE A 62 10.58 -5.03 6.89
N ALA A 63 11.55 -4.15 6.65
CA ALA A 63 12.32 -4.13 5.41
C ALA A 63 13.08 -5.45 5.23
N GLY A 64 13.78 -5.93 6.26
CA GLY A 64 14.50 -7.20 6.18
C GLY A 64 13.56 -8.40 6.01
N PHE A 65 12.33 -8.39 6.55
CA PHE A 65 11.33 -9.40 6.20
C PHE A 65 11.03 -9.41 4.70
N LEU A 66 10.80 -8.24 4.10
CA LEU A 66 10.46 -8.13 2.68
C LEU A 66 11.65 -8.46 1.76
N ASP A 67 12.89 -8.32 2.22
CA ASP A 67 14.07 -8.81 1.51
C ASP A 67 14.10 -10.35 1.44
N HIS A 68 13.64 -11.04 2.50
CA HIS A 68 13.54 -12.50 2.53
C HIS A 68 12.31 -13.02 1.78
N PHE A 69 11.18 -12.33 1.90
CA PHE A 69 9.89 -12.73 1.33
C PHE A 69 9.27 -11.60 0.50
N PRO A 70 9.86 -11.27 -0.66
CA PRO A 70 9.41 -10.14 -1.48
C PRO A 70 7.99 -10.31 -2.01
N GLU A 71 7.52 -11.54 -2.17
CA GLU A 71 6.17 -11.84 -2.67
C GLU A 71 5.19 -12.22 -1.55
N SER A 72 5.56 -11.97 -0.28
CA SER A 72 4.71 -12.29 0.87
C SER A 72 3.34 -11.61 0.75
N ARG A 73 2.31 -12.37 1.11
CA ARG A 73 0.92 -11.89 1.23
C ARG A 73 0.53 -11.53 2.65
N LYS A 74 1.46 -11.62 3.60
CA LYS A 74 1.22 -11.19 4.99
C LYS A 74 1.11 -9.66 5.02
N GLY A 75 0.43 -9.12 6.02
CA GLY A 75 0.23 -7.67 6.20
C GLY A 75 1.51 -6.84 6.40
N VAL A 76 2.69 -7.47 6.43
CA VAL A 76 3.98 -6.82 6.69
C VAL A 76 4.27 -5.68 5.73
N ARG A 77 3.96 -5.84 4.44
CA ARG A 77 4.12 -4.77 3.44
C ARG A 77 3.14 -3.60 3.68
N VAL A 78 1.95 -3.88 4.22
CA VAL A 78 0.97 -2.85 4.59
C VAL A 78 1.47 -2.05 5.79
N TYR A 79 2.13 -2.69 6.76
CA TYR A 79 2.79 -2.00 7.87
C TYR A 79 3.92 -1.08 7.39
N LEU A 80 4.73 -1.52 6.41
CA LEU A 80 5.74 -0.66 5.80
C LEU A 80 5.11 0.57 5.13
N ALA A 81 4.03 0.36 4.40
CA ALA A 81 3.29 1.44 3.75
C ALA A 81 2.75 2.44 4.78
N ASP A 82 2.21 1.95 5.89
CA ASP A 82 1.71 2.78 6.99
C ASP A 82 2.82 3.60 7.65
N LEU A 83 3.97 2.98 7.99
CA LEU A 83 5.13 3.69 8.55
C LEU A 83 5.64 4.79 7.61
N TYR A 84 5.69 4.53 6.30
CA TYR A 84 6.03 5.58 5.33
C TYR A 84 5.00 6.72 5.33
N ALA A 85 3.71 6.41 5.42
CA ALA A 85 2.66 7.43 5.48
C ALA A 85 2.77 8.29 6.74
N GLN A 86 3.04 7.68 7.90
CA GLN A 86 3.26 8.38 9.17
C GLN A 86 4.47 9.34 9.10
N GLN A 87 5.50 9.01 8.32
CA GLN A 87 6.66 9.86 8.06
C GLN A 87 6.44 10.92 6.95
N GLY A 88 5.23 11.02 6.41
CA GLY A 88 4.90 11.91 5.29
C GLY A 88 5.45 11.46 3.93
N GLN A 89 5.98 10.24 3.83
CA GLN A 89 6.53 9.66 2.60
C GLN A 89 5.42 8.98 1.77
N LEU A 90 4.39 9.77 1.41
CA LEU A 90 3.15 9.26 0.79
C LEU A 90 3.40 8.46 -0.49
N ASP A 91 4.39 8.85 -1.29
CA ASP A 91 4.71 8.18 -2.55
C ASP A 91 5.21 6.76 -2.34
N LYS A 92 6.06 6.55 -1.31
CA LYS A 92 6.53 5.22 -0.92
C LYS A 92 5.40 4.40 -0.30
N ALA A 93 4.58 5.03 0.55
CA ALA A 93 3.40 4.38 1.13
C ALA A 93 2.47 3.81 0.04
N THR A 94 2.14 4.65 -0.94
CA THR A 94 1.32 4.25 -2.10
C THR A 94 1.99 3.18 -2.95
N LEU A 95 3.32 3.21 -3.12
CA LEU A 95 4.06 2.16 -3.84
C LEU A 95 3.94 0.80 -3.13
N GLU A 96 4.23 0.75 -1.83
CA GLU A 96 4.19 -0.49 -1.05
C GLU A 96 2.78 -1.06 -0.94
N ALA A 97 1.78 -0.20 -0.69
CA ALA A 97 0.38 -0.58 -0.68
C ALA A 97 -0.05 -1.18 -2.03
N ARG A 98 0.37 -0.58 -3.15
CA ARG A 98 0.09 -1.11 -4.48
C ARG A 98 0.74 -2.47 -4.71
N ALA A 99 2.00 -2.63 -4.32
CA ALA A 99 2.72 -3.89 -4.47
C ALA A 99 2.03 -5.01 -3.68
N TYR A 100 1.60 -4.74 -2.44
CA TYR A 100 0.80 -5.69 -1.65
C TYR A 100 -0.49 -6.10 -2.38
N LEU A 101 -1.27 -5.11 -2.86
CA LEU A 101 -2.51 -5.38 -3.59
C LEU A 101 -2.26 -6.17 -4.88
N ALA A 102 -1.14 -5.94 -5.58
CA ALA A 102 -0.74 -6.71 -6.74
C ALA A 102 -0.53 -8.19 -6.42
N HIS A 103 0.22 -8.49 -5.35
CA HIS A 103 0.51 -9.87 -4.93
C HIS A 103 -0.76 -10.62 -4.51
N VAL A 104 -1.64 -9.96 -3.75
CA VAL A 104 -2.93 -10.54 -3.35
C VAL A 104 -3.80 -10.79 -4.58
N HIS A 105 -3.94 -9.80 -5.46
CA HIS A 105 -4.74 -9.93 -6.69
C HIS A 105 -4.22 -11.05 -7.60
N GLY A 106 -2.90 -11.18 -7.77
CA GLY A 106 -2.28 -12.23 -8.60
C GLY A 106 -2.48 -13.66 -8.08
N SER A 107 -2.90 -13.84 -6.82
CA SER A 107 -2.99 -15.14 -6.15
C SER A 107 -4.41 -15.73 -6.07
N GLY A 108 -5.42 -15.05 -6.62
CA GLY A 108 -6.83 -15.46 -6.52
C GLY A 108 -7.84 -14.33 -6.69
N GLY A 109 -7.38 -13.08 -6.64
CA GLY A 109 -8.23 -11.89 -6.69
C GLY A 109 -8.43 -11.26 -5.31
N LEU A 110 -8.95 -10.04 -5.27
CA LEU A 110 -9.15 -9.32 -4.01
C LEU A 110 -10.40 -9.80 -3.29
N GLU A 111 -11.44 -10.14 -4.04
CA GLU A 111 -12.72 -10.62 -3.52
C GLU A 111 -12.56 -11.94 -2.76
N GLU A 112 -11.74 -12.87 -3.27
CA GLU A 112 -11.43 -14.13 -2.59
C GLU A 112 -10.62 -13.88 -1.31
N ALA A 113 -9.61 -13.00 -1.38
CA ALA A 113 -8.79 -12.67 -0.22
C ALA A 113 -9.61 -12.03 0.91
N CYS A 114 -10.60 -11.19 0.59
CA CYS A 114 -11.46 -10.56 1.58
C CYS A 114 -12.45 -11.52 2.26
N GLN A 115 -12.50 -12.81 1.88
CA GLN A 115 -13.27 -13.82 2.63
C GLN A 115 -12.62 -14.18 3.98
N ASP A 116 -11.30 -13.98 4.11
CA ASP A 116 -10.60 -14.09 5.38
C ASP A 116 -10.56 -12.72 6.08
N PRO A 117 -11.09 -12.58 7.32
CA PRO A 117 -11.18 -11.27 7.99
C PRO A 117 -9.84 -10.57 8.19
N LEU A 118 -8.77 -11.32 8.45
CA LEU A 118 -7.44 -10.75 8.65
C LEU A 118 -6.89 -10.20 7.33
N MET A 119 -7.01 -10.98 6.26
CA MET A 119 -6.63 -10.54 4.92
C MET A 119 -7.47 -9.35 4.44
N ALA A 120 -8.78 -9.36 4.68
CA ALA A 120 -9.68 -8.25 4.37
C ALA A 120 -9.20 -6.94 5.00
N ASN A 121 -8.85 -6.98 6.30
CA ASN A 121 -8.33 -5.81 7.01
C ASN A 121 -7.08 -5.23 6.33
N TRP A 122 -6.12 -6.08 5.96
CA TRP A 122 -4.90 -5.62 5.28
C TRP A 122 -5.16 -5.10 3.85
N VAL A 123 -6.08 -5.72 3.09
CA VAL A 123 -6.49 -5.24 1.76
C VAL A 123 -7.13 -3.87 1.86
N LEU A 124 -8.04 -3.66 2.81
CA LEU A 124 -8.73 -2.39 3.01
C LEU A 124 -7.77 -1.29 3.47
N GLN A 125 -6.88 -1.58 4.42
CA GLN A 125 -5.83 -0.64 4.82
C GLN A 125 -4.90 -0.28 3.65
N ALA A 126 -4.51 -1.25 2.82
CA ALA A 126 -3.71 -0.99 1.62
C ALA A 126 -4.47 -0.12 0.59
N MET A 127 -5.78 -0.33 0.41
CA MET A 127 -6.60 0.55 -0.45
C MET A 127 -6.63 1.98 0.07
N GLN A 128 -6.71 2.18 1.39
CA GLN A 128 -6.62 3.50 2.00
C GLN A 128 -5.27 4.17 1.69
N LEU A 129 -4.16 3.48 1.96
CA LEU A 129 -2.80 3.97 1.75
C LEU A 129 -2.45 4.19 0.26
N LEU A 130 -3.04 3.39 -0.62
CA LEU A 130 -2.93 3.56 -2.08
C LEU A 130 -3.47 4.92 -2.51
N SER A 131 -4.56 5.39 -1.89
CA SER A 131 -5.19 6.66 -2.25
C SER A 131 -4.37 7.91 -1.86
N SER A 132 -3.45 7.79 -0.90
CA SER A 132 -2.81 8.93 -0.23
C SER A 132 -2.01 9.82 -1.19
N ALA A 133 -1.10 9.25 -1.99
CA ALA A 133 -0.33 10.03 -2.95
C ALA A 133 -1.22 10.58 -4.09
N TYR A 134 -2.26 9.85 -4.49
CA TYR A 134 -3.18 10.31 -5.54
C TYR A 134 -3.98 11.53 -5.08
N THR A 135 -4.52 11.51 -3.86
CA THR A 135 -5.23 12.65 -3.28
C THR A 135 -4.28 13.85 -3.12
N ALA A 136 -3.05 13.62 -2.64
CA ALA A 136 -2.04 14.68 -2.52
C ALA A 136 -1.66 15.31 -3.87
N ALA A 137 -1.61 14.51 -4.95
CA ALA A 137 -1.38 14.98 -6.31
C ALA A 137 -2.64 15.59 -6.98
N GLY A 138 -3.78 15.59 -6.29
CA GLY A 138 -5.04 16.15 -6.77
C GLY A 138 -5.93 15.21 -7.60
N ALA A 139 -5.62 13.92 -7.67
CA ALA A 139 -6.39 12.88 -8.37
C ALA A 139 -7.60 12.39 -7.54
N ARG A 140 -8.46 13.33 -7.13
CA ARG A 140 -9.59 13.12 -6.20
C ARG A 140 -10.59 12.07 -6.66
N THR A 141 -11.03 12.14 -7.92
CA THR A 141 -11.95 11.16 -8.51
C THR A 141 -11.32 9.77 -8.59
N TYR A 142 -9.99 9.68 -8.74
CA TYR A 142 -9.29 8.40 -8.67
C TYR A 142 -9.36 7.80 -7.26
N SER A 143 -9.05 8.59 -6.23
CA SER A 143 -9.17 8.16 -4.83
C SER A 143 -10.60 7.76 -4.45
N GLN A 144 -11.62 8.47 -4.95
CA GLN A 144 -13.02 8.07 -4.76
C GLN A 144 -13.33 6.70 -5.37
N ARG A 145 -12.76 6.38 -6.54
CA ARG A 145 -12.91 5.05 -7.15
C ARG A 145 -12.25 3.96 -6.31
N VAL A 146 -11.07 4.24 -5.75
CA VAL A 146 -10.37 3.32 -4.82
C VAL A 146 -11.27 3.03 -3.62
N PHE A 147 -11.82 4.07 -2.97
CA PHE A 147 -12.70 3.92 -1.81
C PHE A 147 -14.01 3.20 -2.14
N THR A 148 -14.61 3.52 -3.28
CA THR A 148 -15.83 2.83 -3.74
C THR A 148 -15.57 1.34 -3.95
N HIS A 149 -14.41 0.98 -4.51
CA HIS A 149 -14.04 -0.42 -4.66
C HIS A 149 -13.75 -1.08 -3.30
N ALA A 150 -13.06 -0.39 -2.39
CA ALA A 150 -12.82 -0.90 -1.04
C ALA A 150 -14.13 -1.18 -0.28
N ILE A 151 -15.14 -0.31 -0.39
CA ILE A 151 -16.49 -0.54 0.16
C ILE A 151 -17.11 -1.81 -0.44
N SER A 152 -16.97 -2.03 -1.75
CA SER A 152 -17.50 -3.25 -2.40
C SER A 152 -16.82 -4.55 -1.95
N LEU A 153 -15.64 -4.46 -1.32
CA LEU A 153 -14.88 -5.58 -0.79
C LEU A 153 -15.08 -5.79 0.71
N SER A 154 -15.73 -4.87 1.41
CA SER A 154 -15.81 -4.85 2.88
C SER A 154 -17.19 -5.28 3.39
N ASP A 155 -17.21 -6.28 4.25
CA ASP A 155 -18.37 -6.59 5.11
C ASP A 155 -18.29 -5.88 6.48
N ASP A 156 -17.18 -5.20 6.78
CA ASP A 156 -16.97 -4.48 8.04
C ASP A 156 -17.52 -3.05 7.95
N ALA A 157 -18.47 -2.73 8.84
CA ALA A 157 -19.12 -1.43 8.92
C ALA A 157 -18.15 -0.28 9.29
N ALA A 158 -17.10 -0.56 10.08
CA ALA A 158 -16.12 0.46 10.46
C ALA A 158 -15.27 0.89 9.26
N TRP A 159 -14.85 -0.07 8.44
CA TRP A 159 -14.15 0.20 7.18
C TRP A 159 -15.04 0.93 6.18
N THR A 160 -16.28 0.47 6.00
CA THR A 160 -17.25 1.15 5.12
C THR A 160 -17.46 2.60 5.53
N LEU A 161 -17.67 2.88 6.82
CA LEU A 161 -17.82 4.24 7.33
C LEU A 161 -16.57 5.09 7.07
N THR A 162 -15.37 4.53 7.25
CA THR A 162 -14.10 5.22 6.98
C THR A 162 -13.98 5.65 5.53
N PHE A 163 -14.32 4.76 4.58
CA PHE A 163 -14.28 5.09 3.16
C PHE A 163 -15.38 6.04 2.72
N GLU A 164 -16.59 5.92 3.27
CA GLU A 164 -17.68 6.86 3.00
C GLU A 164 -17.33 8.28 3.46
N GLN A 165 -16.71 8.43 4.63
CA GLN A 165 -16.19 9.71 5.11
C GLN A 165 -15.12 10.26 4.17
N GLY A 166 -14.17 9.41 3.74
CA GLY A 166 -13.17 9.80 2.74
C GLY A 166 -13.77 10.28 1.41
N ILE A 167 -14.84 9.64 0.94
CA ILE A 167 -15.57 10.07 -0.26
C ILE A 167 -16.22 11.44 -0.03
N GLN A 168 -16.90 11.65 1.10
CA GLN A 168 -17.53 12.92 1.44
C GLN A 168 -16.50 14.06 1.54
N ASP A 169 -15.33 13.80 2.10
CA ASP A 169 -14.24 14.77 2.19
C ASP A 169 -13.76 15.18 0.79
N ILE A 170 -13.56 14.21 -0.09
CA ILE A 170 -13.19 14.47 -1.48
C ILE A 170 -14.27 15.28 -2.21
N GLU A 171 -15.56 14.94 -2.02
CA GLU A 171 -16.68 15.69 -2.61
C GLU A 171 -16.69 17.16 -2.15
N ARG A 172 -16.40 17.39 -0.86
CA ARG A 172 -16.28 18.75 -0.31
C ARG A 172 -15.12 19.52 -0.96
N GLU A 173 -13.96 18.90 -1.10
CA GLU A 173 -12.80 19.52 -1.77
C GLU A 173 -13.09 19.84 -3.24
N LEU A 174 -13.79 18.96 -3.95
CA LEU A 174 -14.21 19.16 -5.33
C LEU A 174 -15.23 20.29 -5.51
N HIS A 175 -15.71 20.97 -4.46
CA HIS A 175 -16.44 22.23 -4.64
C HIS A 175 -15.50 23.41 -4.95
N ALA A 176 -14.23 23.35 -4.53
CA ALA A 176 -13.24 24.37 -4.86
C ALA A 176 -12.86 24.31 -6.35
N PHE A 177 -12.75 25.47 -7.00
CA PHE A 177 -12.43 25.54 -8.43
C PHE A 177 -11.07 24.90 -8.76
N ASP A 178 -10.02 25.28 -8.02
CA ASP A 178 -8.65 24.78 -8.26
C ASP A 178 -8.57 23.25 -8.12
N CYS A 179 -9.29 22.68 -7.14
CA CYS A 179 -9.33 21.24 -6.93
C CYS A 179 -10.00 20.51 -8.10
N ARG A 180 -11.07 21.07 -8.67
CA ARG A 180 -11.75 20.50 -9.85
C ARG A 180 -10.90 20.56 -11.11
N GLU A 181 -10.14 21.63 -11.29
CA GLU A 181 -9.29 21.80 -12.46
C GLU A 181 -8.18 20.73 -12.49
N VAL A 182 -7.48 20.54 -11.37
CA VAL A 182 -6.43 19.51 -11.26
C VAL A 182 -7.02 18.11 -11.42
N ASP A 183 -8.18 17.84 -10.80
CA ASP A 183 -8.86 16.56 -10.95
C ASP A 183 -9.30 16.29 -12.40
N TYR A 184 -9.75 17.32 -13.13
CA TYR A 184 -10.08 17.20 -14.55
C TYR A 184 -8.86 16.75 -15.37
N TYR A 185 -7.67 17.30 -15.10
CA TYR A 185 -6.44 16.86 -15.78
C TYR A 185 -6.15 15.39 -15.51
N TRP A 186 -6.24 14.95 -14.25
CA TRP A 186 -6.07 13.55 -13.87
C TRP A 186 -7.07 12.63 -14.56
N ARG A 187 -8.35 12.97 -14.56
CA ARG A 187 -9.39 12.17 -15.21
C ARG A 187 -9.13 12.03 -16.72
N SER A 188 -8.89 13.14 -17.40
CA SER A 188 -8.63 13.12 -18.85
C SER A 188 -7.37 12.32 -19.19
N PHE A 189 -6.34 12.40 -18.34
CA PHE A 189 -5.13 11.59 -18.46
C PHE A 189 -5.40 10.10 -18.28
N MET A 190 -6.10 9.70 -17.22
CA MET A 190 -6.38 8.27 -16.96
C MET A 190 -7.33 7.64 -18.00
N GLU A 191 -8.19 8.44 -18.63
CA GLU A 191 -9.11 7.96 -19.66
C GLU A 191 -8.47 7.85 -21.05
N ARG A 192 -7.60 8.80 -21.43
CA ARG A 192 -7.14 8.97 -22.81
C ARG A 192 -5.65 9.29 -22.98
N GLY A 193 -4.94 9.57 -21.90
CA GLY A 193 -3.55 10.05 -21.93
C GLY A 193 -3.39 11.56 -22.15
N ASP A 194 -4.50 12.30 -22.21
CA ASP A 194 -4.48 13.77 -22.36
C ASP A 194 -3.87 14.44 -21.12
N ASN A 195 -3.45 15.71 -21.22
CA ASN A 195 -2.97 16.52 -20.08
C ASN A 195 -1.78 15.93 -19.30
N PHE A 196 -1.00 15.05 -19.91
CA PHE A 196 0.18 14.42 -19.29
C PHE A 196 1.10 15.41 -18.58
N GLU A 197 1.48 16.52 -19.24
CA GLU A 197 2.37 17.53 -18.63
C GLU A 197 1.76 18.19 -17.38
N LYS A 198 0.44 18.39 -17.35
CA LYS A 198 -0.26 18.96 -16.20
C LYS A 198 -0.30 17.99 -15.02
N VAL A 199 -0.54 16.72 -15.30
CA VAL A 199 -0.50 15.66 -14.29
C VAL A 199 0.91 15.48 -13.74
N LEU A 200 1.91 15.47 -14.61
CA LEU A 200 3.32 15.37 -14.20
C LEU A 200 3.75 16.56 -13.34
N GLN A 201 3.30 17.77 -13.70
CA GLN A 201 3.51 18.98 -12.90
C GLN A 201 2.88 18.84 -11.50
N ALA A 202 1.64 18.36 -11.41
CA ALA A 202 0.97 18.13 -10.12
C ALA A 202 1.73 17.15 -9.22
N CYS A 203 2.28 16.06 -9.78
CA CYS A 203 3.16 15.16 -9.04
C CYS A 203 4.43 15.85 -8.55
N SER A 204 5.05 16.70 -9.38
CA SER A 204 6.25 17.45 -9.01
C SER A 204 5.99 18.46 -7.91
N GLU A 205 4.87 19.20 -7.97
CA GLU A 205 4.47 20.19 -6.96
C GLU A 205 4.17 19.53 -5.61
N ALA A 206 3.63 18.30 -5.64
CA ALA A 206 3.39 17.48 -4.46
C ALA A 206 4.65 16.72 -3.98
N ASN A 207 5.80 16.85 -4.65
CA ASN A 207 7.03 16.12 -4.37
C ASN A 207 6.86 14.58 -4.39
N LEU A 208 6.20 14.06 -5.42
CA LEU A 208 5.88 12.63 -5.61
C LEU A 208 6.60 12.06 -6.86
N PRO A 209 7.92 11.80 -6.80
CA PRO A 209 8.71 11.34 -7.95
C PRO A 209 8.37 9.92 -8.45
N ILE A 210 8.03 8.97 -7.57
CA ILE A 210 7.63 7.60 -7.93
C ILE A 210 6.27 7.64 -8.64
N MET A 211 5.32 8.45 -8.16
CA MET A 211 4.06 8.66 -8.87
C MET A 211 4.29 9.32 -10.23
N ALA A 212 5.20 10.30 -10.34
CA ALA A 212 5.57 10.90 -11.61
C ALA A 212 6.15 9.86 -12.60
N GLU A 213 6.96 8.92 -12.14
CA GLU A 213 7.44 7.79 -12.96
C GLU A 213 6.30 6.88 -13.43
N ARG A 214 5.33 6.60 -12.56
CA ARG A 214 4.12 5.85 -12.93
C ARG A 214 3.32 6.56 -14.00
N VAL A 215 3.11 7.87 -13.87
CA VAL A 215 2.43 8.70 -14.89
C VAL A 215 3.17 8.60 -16.22
N ARG A 216 4.50 8.63 -16.24
CA ARG A 216 5.28 8.40 -17.47
C ARG A 216 5.08 7.02 -18.08
N ALA A 217 5.00 5.97 -17.25
CA ALA A 217 4.73 4.61 -17.73
C ALA A 217 3.34 4.50 -18.37
N ILE A 218 2.32 5.09 -17.74
CA ILE A 218 0.95 5.18 -18.27
C ILE A 218 0.93 5.95 -19.60
N HIS A 219 1.59 7.10 -19.67
CA HIS A 219 1.64 7.90 -20.90
C HIS A 219 2.33 7.17 -22.06
N THR A 220 3.42 6.45 -21.75
CA THR A 220 4.12 5.60 -22.73
C THR A 220 3.17 4.56 -23.33
N ARG A 221 2.31 3.94 -22.51
CA ARG A 221 1.29 3.01 -22.99
C ARG A 221 0.32 3.66 -23.97
N PHE A 222 -0.22 4.83 -23.65
CA PHE A 222 -1.13 5.56 -24.56
C PHE A 222 -0.44 5.97 -25.87
N THR A 223 0.85 6.30 -25.82
CA THR A 223 1.64 6.67 -26.99
C THR A 223 1.89 5.47 -27.91
N VAL A 224 2.25 4.31 -27.35
CA VAL A 224 2.52 3.09 -28.11
C VAL A 224 1.21 2.43 -28.60
N GLN A 225 0.13 2.57 -27.85
CA GLN A 225 -1.19 2.01 -28.17
C GLN A 225 -2.27 3.10 -28.16
N PRO A 226 -2.32 3.98 -29.20
CA PRO A 226 -3.32 5.04 -29.27
C PRO A 226 -4.76 4.50 -29.26
N GLY A 227 -5.63 5.11 -28.47
CA GLY A 227 -7.02 4.67 -28.30
C GLY A 227 -7.21 3.45 -27.38
N SER A 228 -6.13 2.90 -26.82
CA SER A 228 -6.23 1.90 -25.76
C SER A 228 -6.81 2.51 -24.49
N LYS A 229 -7.45 1.67 -23.68
CA LYS A 229 -7.86 2.00 -22.31
C LYS A 229 -6.86 1.40 -21.33
N LEU A 230 -6.76 2.00 -20.15
CA LEU A 230 -6.07 1.35 -19.04
C LEU A 230 -6.78 0.05 -18.66
N PRO A 231 -6.03 -0.99 -18.26
CA PRO A 231 -6.62 -2.22 -17.73
C PRO A 231 -7.56 -1.93 -16.55
N SER A 232 -8.61 -2.72 -16.39
CA SER A 232 -9.57 -2.55 -15.28
C SER A 232 -8.92 -2.72 -13.91
N ASN A 233 -7.83 -3.47 -13.82
CA ASN A 233 -7.03 -3.68 -12.62
C ASN A 233 -5.82 -2.74 -12.52
N GLU A 234 -5.71 -1.69 -13.34
CA GLU A 234 -4.56 -0.75 -13.34
C GLU A 234 -4.17 -0.28 -11.94
N MET A 235 -5.17 -0.05 -11.10
CA MET A 235 -5.01 0.45 -9.74
C MET A 235 -4.06 -0.38 -8.88
N VAL A 236 -4.07 -1.70 -9.08
CA VAL A 236 -3.21 -2.65 -8.36
C VAL A 236 -2.05 -3.15 -9.21
N MET A 237 -1.92 -2.73 -10.47
CA MET A 237 -0.82 -3.15 -11.34
C MET A 237 0.50 -2.47 -10.97
N PRO A 238 1.61 -3.22 -10.81
CA PRO A 238 2.95 -2.66 -10.69
C PRO A 238 3.31 -1.76 -11.88
N THR A 239 4.13 -0.73 -11.65
CA THR A 239 4.49 0.25 -12.70
C THR A 239 5.14 -0.38 -13.93
N HIS A 240 5.98 -1.40 -13.75
CA HIS A 240 6.65 -2.08 -14.86
C HIS A 240 5.69 -2.86 -15.76
N GLU A 241 4.52 -3.29 -15.25
CA GLU A 241 3.49 -3.98 -16.04
C GLU A 241 2.62 -3.03 -16.88
N LEU A 242 2.66 -1.72 -16.58
CA LEU A 242 1.97 -0.72 -17.38
C LEU A 242 2.69 -0.43 -18.69
N MET A 243 4.00 -0.70 -18.75
CA MET A 243 4.79 -0.51 -19.95
C MET A 243 4.44 -1.59 -20.99
N PRO A 244 4.23 -1.22 -22.26
CA PRO A 244 4.01 -2.19 -23.32
C PRO A 244 5.24 -3.10 -23.45
N ARG A 245 5.02 -4.41 -23.53
CA ARG A 245 6.07 -5.37 -23.87
C ARG A 245 6.48 -5.09 -25.32
N VAL A 246 7.72 -4.60 -25.51
CA VAL A 246 8.35 -4.40 -26.82
C VAL A 246 8.74 -5.74 -27.42
#